data_AF-A0A3D3L153-F1
#
_entry.id   AF-A0A3D3L153-F1
#
_cell.length_a   1.000
_cell.length_b   1.000
_cell.length_c   1.000
_cell.angle_alpha   90.00
_cell.angle_beta   90.00
_cell.angle_gamma   90.00
#
_symmetry.space_group_name_H-M   'P 1'
#
loop_
_entity.id
_entity.type
_entity.pdbx_description
1 polymer ?
#
loop_
_entity_poly.entity_id
_entity_poly.type
_entity_poly.pdbx_seq_one_letter_code
_entity_poly.pdbx_strand_id
1 'polypeptide(L)'
;EIPFSLLIKDCNVSFMNHKRTCVQLAVDIAKKMVDNFGDEIKVDMDIMISGAILIDVGKLLEYEMIDGKLSTSSYGKMVRHPFSGVAIAARFDLPPEVQHIIGTHSKEGDLGKRTVESIIVHHADFVSFEPFKA
;
A
#
# COMPACT_ATOMS: atom_id res chain seq x y z
N GLU A 1 -10.27 -16.43 4.58
CA GLU A 1 -10.02 -15.09 4.00
C GLU A 1 -8.74 -14.54 4.62
N ILE A 2 -7.88 -13.85 3.86
CA ILE A 2 -6.65 -13.26 4.43
C ILE A 2 -7.06 -11.97 5.19
N PRO A 3 -6.75 -11.85 6.49
CA PRO A 3 -7.05 -10.63 7.24
C PRO A 3 -6.17 -9.49 6.74
N PHE A 4 -6.72 -8.26 6.72
CA PHE A 4 -6.00 -7.13 6.13
C PHE A 4 -4.76 -6.70 6.94
N SER A 5 -4.78 -6.98 8.24
CA SER A 5 -3.67 -6.77 9.16
C SER A 5 -3.67 -7.81 10.27
N LEU A 6 -2.49 -8.30 10.64
CA LEU A 6 -2.28 -9.11 11.84
C LEU A 6 -2.34 -8.29 13.14
N LEU A 7 -2.34 -6.95 13.04
CA LEU A 7 -2.28 -6.04 14.19
C LEU A 7 -3.65 -5.71 14.77
N ILE A 8 -4.74 -6.01 14.07
CA ILE A 8 -6.10 -5.70 14.52
C ILE A 8 -6.81 -7.02 14.81
N LYS A 9 -7.16 -7.22 16.09
CA LYS A 9 -7.97 -8.37 16.51
C LYS A 9 -9.43 -8.12 16.18
N ASP A 10 -10.15 -9.19 15.85
CA ASP A 10 -11.61 -9.19 15.66
C ASP A 10 -12.13 -8.21 14.60
N CYS A 11 -11.34 -7.94 13.54
CA CYS A 11 -11.78 -7.12 12.42
C CYS A 11 -12.48 -7.96 11.34
N ASN A 12 -13.73 -7.61 11.02
CA ASN A 12 -14.51 -8.25 9.95
C ASN A 12 -14.23 -7.66 8.55
N VAL A 13 -13.31 -6.69 8.44
CA VAL A 13 -12.92 -6.10 7.15
C VAL A 13 -11.87 -6.97 6.49
N SER A 14 -12.18 -7.49 5.30
CA SER A 14 -11.25 -8.32 4.55
C SER A 14 -10.11 -7.52 3.92
N PHE A 15 -9.00 -8.19 3.60
CA PHE A 15 -7.88 -7.59 2.87
C PHE A 15 -8.33 -6.91 1.57
N MET A 16 -9.20 -7.56 0.81
CA MET A 16 -9.69 -7.00 -0.45
C MET A 16 -10.58 -5.77 -0.25
N ASN A 17 -11.35 -5.71 0.83
CA ASN A 17 -12.16 -4.53 1.15
C ASN A 17 -11.25 -3.33 1.50
N HIS A 18 -10.33 -3.51 2.45
CA HIS A 18 -9.32 -2.50 2.80
C HIS A 18 -8.57 -1.98 1.56
N LYS A 19 -8.10 -2.90 0.72
CA LYS A 19 -7.33 -2.52 -0.47
C LYS A 19 -8.14 -1.71 -1.48
N ARG A 20 -9.39 -2.09 -1.75
CA ARG A 20 -10.27 -1.30 -2.61
C ARG A 20 -10.53 0.08 -2.03
N THR A 21 -10.81 0.16 -0.74
CA THR A 21 -11.04 1.44 -0.04
C THR A 21 -9.80 2.34 -0.09
N CYS A 22 -8.61 1.82 0.17
CA CYS A 22 -7.35 2.55 0.06
C CYS A 22 -7.16 3.17 -1.34
N VAL A 23 -7.40 2.40 -2.42
CA VAL A 23 -7.29 2.90 -3.80
C VAL A 23 -8.33 4.00 -4.09
N GLN A 24 -9.58 3.79 -3.68
CA GLN A 24 -10.66 4.77 -3.86
C GLN A 24 -10.36 6.08 -3.12
N LEU A 25 -9.89 5.99 -1.88
CA LEU A 25 -9.49 7.16 -1.09
C LEU A 25 -8.33 7.91 -1.75
N ALA A 26 -7.30 7.21 -2.24
CA ALA A 26 -6.20 7.85 -2.96
C ALA A 26 -6.70 8.63 -4.19
N VAL A 27 -7.62 8.04 -4.97
CA VAL A 27 -8.27 8.68 -6.11
C VAL A 27 -9.07 9.92 -5.70
N ASP A 28 -9.89 9.80 -4.65
CA ASP A 28 -10.75 10.90 -4.20
C ASP A 28 -9.93 12.06 -3.60
N ILE A 29 -8.87 11.75 -2.85
CA ILE A 29 -7.90 12.73 -2.36
C ILE A 29 -7.25 13.46 -3.53
N ALA A 30 -6.68 12.72 -4.50
CA ALA A 30 -5.99 13.30 -5.64
C ALA A 30 -6.91 14.20 -6.47
N LYS A 31 -8.12 13.73 -6.78
CA LYS A 31 -9.14 14.53 -7.48
C LYS A 31 -9.45 15.82 -6.73
N LYS A 32 -9.66 15.74 -5.41
CA LYS A 32 -9.96 16.93 -4.61
C LYS A 32 -8.80 17.94 -4.61
N MET A 33 -7.56 17.46 -4.58
CA MET A 33 -6.39 18.32 -4.67
C MET A 33 -6.29 18.98 -6.05
N VAL A 34 -6.46 18.23 -7.14
CA VAL A 34 -6.43 18.77 -8.51
C VAL A 34 -7.57 19.78 -8.73
N ASP A 35 -8.79 19.48 -8.30
CA ASP A 35 -9.95 20.37 -8.41
C ASP A 35 -9.69 21.72 -7.73
N ASN A 36 -9.08 21.71 -6.54
CA ASN A 36 -8.93 22.90 -5.69
C ASN A 36 -7.63 23.66 -5.93
N PHE A 37 -6.55 22.97 -6.30
CA PHE A 37 -5.21 23.57 -6.44
C PHE A 37 -4.81 23.76 -7.91
N GLY A 38 -5.51 23.13 -8.87
CA GLY A 38 -5.26 23.31 -10.29
C GLY A 38 -3.81 23.01 -10.67
N ASP A 39 -3.19 23.89 -11.46
CA ASP A 39 -1.84 23.72 -12.00
C ASP A 39 -0.72 23.72 -10.94
N GLU A 40 -1.01 24.13 -9.70
CA GLU A 40 -0.07 24.12 -8.58
C GLU A 40 0.21 22.69 -8.08
N ILE A 41 -0.60 21.71 -8.47
CA ILE A 41 -0.34 20.30 -8.18
C ILE A 41 -0.48 19.44 -9.42
N LYS A 42 0.51 18.59 -9.65
CA LYS A 42 0.47 17.56 -10.69
C LYS A 42 0.46 16.21 -10.01
N VAL A 43 -0.53 15.39 -10.38
CA VAL A 43 -0.66 14.01 -9.92
C VAL A 43 -0.80 13.15 -11.16
N ASP A 44 0.13 12.22 -11.35
CA ASP A 44 -0.03 11.17 -12.35
C ASP A 44 -0.98 10.10 -11.80
N MET A 45 -2.22 10.12 -12.30
CA MET A 45 -3.28 9.23 -11.83
C MET A 45 -2.98 7.76 -12.14
N ASP A 46 -2.33 7.46 -13.26
CA ASP A 46 -2.06 6.08 -13.67
C ASP A 46 -0.95 5.48 -12.79
N ILE A 47 0.11 6.25 -12.54
CA ILE A 47 1.19 5.87 -11.61
C ILE A 47 0.64 5.71 -10.19
N MET A 48 -0.16 6.67 -9.72
CA MET A 48 -0.73 6.64 -8.37
C MET A 48 -1.64 5.43 -8.17
N ILE A 49 -2.60 5.21 -9.08
CA ILE A 49 -3.55 4.09 -8.99
C ILE A 49 -2.81 2.75 -9.06
N SER A 50 -1.87 2.61 -10.01
CA SER A 50 -1.06 1.40 -10.14
C SER A 50 -0.27 1.12 -8.86
N GLY A 51 0.38 2.14 -8.29
CA GLY A 51 1.07 2.04 -7.01
C GLY A 51 0.12 1.64 -5.87
N ALA A 52 -1.01 2.34 -5.72
CA ALA A 52 -2.00 2.11 -4.67
C ALA A 52 -2.55 0.68 -4.65
N ILE A 53 -2.78 0.09 -5.83
CA ILE A 53 -3.22 -1.30 -5.98
C ILE A 53 -2.13 -2.25 -5.45
N LEU A 54 -0.86 -1.96 -5.74
CA LEU A 54 0.26 -2.87 -5.57
C LEU A 54 1.03 -2.75 -4.26
N ILE A 55 0.81 -1.71 -3.44
CA ILE A 55 1.59 -1.46 -2.21
C ILE A 55 1.70 -2.68 -1.28
N ASP A 56 0.73 -3.58 -1.29
CA ASP A 56 0.66 -4.76 -0.43
C ASP A 56 0.89 -6.10 -1.15
N VAL A 57 1.26 -6.10 -2.45
CA VAL A 57 1.44 -7.35 -3.22
C VAL A 57 2.49 -8.27 -2.59
N GLY A 58 3.49 -7.71 -1.92
CA GLY A 58 4.52 -8.46 -1.20
C GLY A 58 4.01 -9.23 0.03
N LYS A 59 2.82 -8.90 0.57
CA LYS A 59 2.23 -9.62 1.73
C LYS A 59 1.95 -11.09 1.40
N LEU A 60 1.74 -11.42 0.12
CA LEU A 60 1.58 -12.80 -0.35
C LEU A 60 2.83 -13.66 -0.12
N LEU A 61 4.01 -13.04 0.02
CA LEU A 61 5.26 -13.72 0.37
C LEU A 61 5.57 -13.61 1.87
N GLU A 62 5.02 -12.60 2.55
CA GLU A 62 5.25 -12.37 3.99
C GLU A 62 4.46 -13.34 4.87
N TYR A 63 3.31 -13.82 4.40
CA TYR A 63 2.43 -14.70 5.16
C TYR A 63 2.51 -16.16 4.73
N GLU A 64 2.30 -17.05 5.70
CA GLU A 64 2.11 -18.49 5.49
C GLU A 64 0.95 -18.99 6.36
N MET A 65 0.36 -20.12 5.96
CA MET A 65 -0.66 -20.81 6.75
C MET A 65 -0.04 -22.05 7.39
N ILE A 66 0.00 -22.11 8.72
CA ILE A 66 0.45 -23.28 9.49
C ILE A 66 -0.72 -23.72 10.36
N ASP A 67 -1.16 -24.98 10.19
CA ASP A 67 -2.27 -25.58 10.95
C ASP A 67 -3.56 -24.72 10.96
N GLY A 68 -3.87 -24.09 9.82
CA GLY A 68 -5.05 -23.23 9.67
C GLY A 68 -4.92 -21.85 10.32
N LYS A 69 -3.74 -21.48 10.83
CA LYS A 69 -3.45 -20.15 11.40
C LYS A 69 -2.50 -19.37 10.49
N LEU A 70 -2.78 -18.08 10.30
CA LEU A 70 -1.88 -17.17 9.59
C LEU A 70 -0.64 -16.90 10.46
N SER A 71 0.54 -17.05 9.88
CA SER A 71 1.84 -16.79 10.51
C SER A 71 2.74 -16.02 9.54
N THR A 72 3.81 -15.41 10.06
CA THR A 72 4.86 -14.79 9.23
C THR A 72 5.79 -15.87 8.68
N SER A 73 5.97 -15.90 7.37
CA SER A 73 6.83 -16.86 6.67
C SER A 73 8.31 -16.68 6.99
N SER A 74 9.12 -17.70 6.75
CA SER A 74 10.58 -17.60 6.83
C SER A 74 11.14 -16.47 5.95
N TYR A 75 10.54 -16.26 4.78
CA TYR A 75 10.84 -15.16 3.88
C TYR A 75 10.43 -13.80 4.47
N GLY A 76 9.20 -13.69 4.97
CA GLY A 76 8.65 -12.47 5.57
C GLY A 76 9.40 -11.98 6.80
N LYS A 77 10.03 -12.89 7.55
CA LYS A 77 10.92 -12.55 8.67
C LYS A 77 12.19 -11.82 8.22
N MET A 78 12.62 -12.02 6.98
CA MET A 78 13.84 -11.44 6.41
C MET A 78 13.55 -10.23 5.53
N VAL A 79 12.47 -10.30 4.73
CA VAL A 79 12.14 -9.31 3.70
C VAL A 79 10.68 -8.88 3.85
N ARG A 80 10.47 -7.65 4.32
CA ARG A 80 9.13 -7.07 4.48
C ARG A 80 8.45 -6.80 3.14
N HIS A 81 7.11 -6.76 3.16
CA HIS A 81 6.28 -6.61 1.97
C HIS A 81 6.58 -5.41 1.06
N PRO A 82 7.06 -4.24 1.53
CA PRO A 82 7.40 -3.16 0.60
C PRO A 82 8.58 -3.54 -0.30
N PHE A 83 9.61 -4.19 0.26
CA PHE A 83 10.78 -4.62 -0.51
C PHE A 83 10.47 -5.75 -1.47
N SER A 84 9.74 -6.77 -1.01
CA SER A 84 9.34 -7.88 -1.87
C SER A 84 8.32 -7.44 -2.93
N GLY A 85 7.46 -6.48 -2.62
CA GLY A 85 6.57 -5.82 -3.57
C GLY A 85 7.33 -5.08 -4.67
N VAL A 86 8.36 -4.31 -4.32
CA VAL A 86 9.27 -3.67 -5.29
C VAL A 86 9.94 -4.72 -6.18
N ALA A 87 10.44 -5.82 -5.60
CA ALA A 87 11.08 -6.88 -6.37
C ALA A 87 10.12 -7.55 -7.37
N ILE A 88 8.84 -7.75 -6.98
CA ILE A 88 7.80 -8.24 -7.88
C ILE A 88 7.55 -7.22 -9.00
N ALA A 89 7.34 -5.95 -8.65
CA ALA A 89 7.05 -4.89 -9.62
C ALA A 89 8.18 -4.72 -10.66
N ALA A 90 9.44 -4.74 -10.20
CA ALA A 90 10.61 -4.69 -11.06
C ALA A 90 10.70 -5.88 -12.03
N ARG A 91 10.33 -7.09 -11.57
CA ARG A 91 10.33 -8.29 -12.42
C ARG A 91 9.33 -8.22 -13.58
N PHE A 92 8.27 -7.44 -13.42
CA PHE A 92 7.25 -7.23 -14.45
C PHE A 92 7.41 -5.87 -15.16
N ASP A 93 8.61 -5.29 -15.10
CA ASP A 93 8.98 -4.06 -15.80
C ASP A 93 8.07 -2.86 -15.50
N LEU A 94 7.48 -2.81 -14.29
CA LEU A 94 6.70 -1.65 -13.88
C LEU A 94 7.58 -0.41 -13.73
N PRO A 95 7.07 0.80 -14.03
CA PRO A 95 7.85 2.02 -13.95
C PRO A 95 8.46 2.26 -12.56
N PRO A 96 9.66 2.87 -12.46
CA PRO A 96 10.30 3.19 -11.18
C PRO A 96 9.41 3.99 -10.22
N GLU A 97 8.50 4.82 -10.74
CA GLU A 97 7.56 5.61 -9.96
C GLU A 97 6.53 4.74 -9.24
N VAL A 98 6.06 3.66 -9.89
CA VAL A 98 5.17 2.66 -9.26
C VAL A 98 5.95 1.87 -8.21
N GLN A 99 7.18 1.46 -8.54
CA GLN A 99 8.07 0.80 -7.58
C GLN A 99 8.34 1.69 -6.37
N HIS A 100 8.55 3.00 -6.57
CA HIS A 100 8.75 3.98 -5.51
C HIS A 100 7.57 4.02 -4.55
N ILE A 101 6.34 4.14 -5.07
CA ILE A 101 5.13 4.11 -4.23
C ILE A 101 5.07 2.83 -3.39
N ILE A 102 5.33 1.66 -4.00
CA ILE A 102 5.33 0.38 -3.28
C ILE A 102 6.41 0.38 -2.18
N GLY A 103 7.62 0.84 -2.47
CA GLY A 103 8.72 0.86 -1.51
C GLY A 103 8.51 1.86 -0.37
N THR A 104 7.84 2.98 -0.61
CA THR A 104 7.76 4.10 0.34
C THR A 104 6.39 4.32 0.97
N HIS A 105 5.36 3.52 0.67
CA HIS A 105 4.02 3.71 1.24
C HIS A 105 3.94 3.50 2.76
N SER A 106 4.87 2.77 3.36
CA SER A 106 4.90 2.47 4.81
C SER A 106 6.13 3.09 5.48
N LYS A 107 6.49 2.60 6.68
CA LYS A 107 7.60 3.10 7.51
C LYS A 107 8.96 3.12 6.79
N GLU A 108 9.15 2.22 5.83
CA GLU A 108 10.33 2.17 4.96
C GLU A 108 10.57 3.50 4.25
N GLY A 109 9.51 4.23 3.93
CA GLY A 109 9.59 5.55 3.29
C GLY A 109 9.96 6.69 4.21
N ASP A 110 9.99 6.51 5.54
CA ASP A 110 10.22 7.60 6.50
C ASP A 110 11.66 8.12 6.50
N LEU A 111 12.60 7.29 6.04
CA LEU A 111 14.00 7.66 5.87
C LEU A 111 14.29 8.32 4.50
N GLY A 112 13.33 8.25 3.57
CA GLY A 112 13.48 8.71 2.20
C GLY A 112 12.54 9.86 1.84
N LYS A 113 12.57 10.26 0.56
CA LYS A 113 11.61 11.21 0.00
C LYS A 113 10.47 10.45 -0.65
N ARG A 114 9.23 10.85 -0.38
CA ARG A 114 8.04 10.38 -1.11
C ARG A 114 7.73 11.32 -2.29
N THR A 115 7.30 10.76 -3.42
CA THR A 115 6.66 11.55 -4.49
C THR A 115 5.28 12.02 -4.05
N VAL A 116 4.66 12.93 -4.80
CA VAL A 116 3.30 13.42 -4.50
C VAL A 116 2.31 12.24 -4.45
N GLU A 117 2.37 11.35 -5.43
CA GLU A 117 1.56 10.14 -5.54
C GLU A 117 1.81 9.22 -4.34
N SER A 118 3.07 9.01 -3.95
CA SER A 118 3.39 8.17 -2.79
C SER A 118 2.91 8.78 -1.47
N ILE A 119 2.90 10.10 -1.33
CA ILE A 119 2.36 10.79 -0.13
C ILE A 119 0.85 10.55 -0.06
N ILE A 120 0.13 10.74 -1.16
CA ILE A 120 -1.31 10.51 -1.23
C ILE A 120 -1.64 9.06 -0.86
N VAL A 121 -0.94 8.10 -1.48
CA VAL A 121 -1.16 6.67 -1.21
C VAL A 121 -0.81 6.29 0.23
N HIS A 122 0.29 6.80 0.77
CA HIS A 122 0.66 6.60 2.19
C HIS A 122 -0.47 7.05 3.12
N HIS A 123 -0.98 8.27 2.95
CA HIS A 123 -2.05 8.77 3.81
C HIS A 123 -3.39 8.06 3.56
N ALA A 124 -3.71 7.68 2.33
CA ALA A 124 -4.92 6.92 2.01
C ALA A 124 -4.92 5.51 2.64
N ASP A 125 -3.77 4.83 2.67
CA ASP A 125 -3.62 3.54 3.35
C ASP A 125 -3.75 3.69 4.87
N PHE A 126 -3.11 4.72 5.46
CA PHE A 126 -3.14 4.91 6.91
C PHE A 126 -4.52 5.38 7.40
N VAL A 127 -5.21 6.28 6.70
CA VAL A 127 -6.57 6.72 7.09
C VAL A 127 -7.61 5.61 6.96
N SER A 128 -7.37 4.60 6.12
CA SER A 128 -8.21 3.40 6.04
C SER A 128 -7.81 2.29 7.02
N PHE A 129 -6.73 2.47 7.79
CA PHE A 129 -6.21 1.48 8.74
C PHE A 129 -6.25 1.95 10.19
N GLU A 130 -5.74 3.14 10.48
CA GLU A 130 -5.59 3.68 11.83
C GLU A 130 -6.91 3.83 12.61
N PRO A 131 -8.07 4.17 12.00
CA PRO A 131 -9.34 4.22 12.73
C PRO A 131 -9.74 2.89 13.38
N PHE A 132 -9.24 1.75 12.88
CA PHE A 132 -9.48 0.44 13.50
C PHE A 132 -8.58 0.16 14.72
N LYS A 133 -7.62 1.04 15.02
CA LYS A 133 -6.74 0.97 16.19
C LYS A 133 -7.12 1.95 17.30
N ALA A 134 -8.09 2.82 17.04
CA ALA A 134 -8.56 3.83 17.99
C ALA A 134 -9.41 3.21 19.11
#